data_AF-A0A1Q7KXJ4-F1
#
_entry.id   AF-A0A1Q7KXJ4-F1
#
_cell.length_a   1.000
_cell.length_b   1.000
_cell.length_c   1.000
_cell.angle_alpha   90.00
_cell.angle_beta   90.00
_cell.angle_gamma   90.00
#
_symmetry.space_group_name_H-M   'P 1'
#
loop_
_entity.id
_entity.type
_entity.pdbx_description
1 polymer ?
#
loop_
_entity_poly.entity_id
_entity_poly.type
_entity_poly.pdbx_seq_one_letter_code
_entity_poly.pdbx_strand_id
1 'polypeptide(L)' 'MHLFKKYTCDKCGIKFRQQEELMQHEQITHSDNKIYDCNQCGQNFSSMEEMRTHLQRFHTYTGKKDS' A
#
# COMPACT_ATOMS: atom_id res chain seq x y z
N MET A 1 13.35 27.93 18.95
CA MET A 1 13.91 27.09 17.87
C MET A 1 12.75 26.52 17.07
N HIS A 2 12.56 26.95 15.82
CA HIS A 2 11.57 26.32 14.94
C HIS A 2 12.04 24.90 14.64
N LEU A 3 11.33 23.92 15.18
CA LEU A 3 11.55 22.50 14.92
C LEU A 3 11.24 22.25 13.45
N PHE A 4 12.22 22.46 12.59
CA PHE A 4 12.08 22.25 11.16
C PHE A 4 11.92 20.74 10.94
N LYS A 5 10.69 20.32 10.67
CA LYS A 5 10.39 18.95 10.25
C LYS A 5 10.89 18.79 8.82
N LYS A 6 12.06 18.18 8.67
CA LYS A 6 12.76 17.97 7.38
C LYS A 6 12.20 16.80 6.60
N TYR A 7 11.74 15.77 7.30
CA TYR A 7 11.42 14.48 6.72
C TYR A 7 9.91 14.41 6.49
N THR A 8 9.49 14.24 5.23
CA THR A 8 8.08 14.20 4.85
C THR A 8 7.79 12.82 4.29
N CYS A 9 6.71 12.18 4.74
CA CYS A 9 6.24 10.96 4.13
C CYS A 9 5.63 11.28 2.76
N ASP A 10 6.13 10.66 1.70
CA ASP A 10 5.66 10.89 0.34
C ASP A 10 4.23 10.35 0.13
N LYS A 11 3.86 9.30 0.86
CA LYS A 11 2.55 8.65 0.75
C LYS A 11 1.41 9.45 1.38
N CYS A 12 1.64 10.15 2.50
CA CYS A 12 0.57 10.85 3.23
C CYS A 12 0.87 12.33 3.53
N GLY A 13 2.06 12.82 3.21
CA GLY A 13 2.47 14.22 3.43
C GLY A 13 2.76 14.59 4.89
N ILE A 14 2.76 13.63 5.82
CA ILE A 14 3.05 13.90 7.24
C ILE A 14 4.53 14.25 7.40
N LYS A 15 4.81 15.28 8.21
CA LYS A 15 6.16 15.77 8.48
C LYS A 15 6.66 15.32 9.84
N PHE A 16 7.89 14.81 9.85
CA PHE A 16 8.64 14.30 10.98
C PHE A 16 9.93 15.10 11.21
N ARG A 17 10.39 15.12 12.46
CA ARG A 17 11.61 15.83 12.84
C ARG A 17 12.85 15.00 12.55
N GLN A 18 12.76 13.68 12.68
CA GLN A 18 13.86 12.74 12.49
C GLN A 18 13.53 11.72 11.39
N GLN A 19 14.56 11.19 10.75
CA GLN A 19 14.42 10.16 9.72
C GLN A 19 13.92 8.83 10.30
N GLU A 20 14.33 8.47 11.51
CA GLU A 20 13.87 7.25 12.20
C GLU A 20 12.34 7.27 12.45
N GLU A 21 11.80 8.42 12.85
CA GLU A 21 10.35 8.60 13.03
C GLU A 21 9.60 8.44 11.70
N LEU A 22 10.14 8.99 10.60
CA LEU A 22 9.60 8.77 9.26
C LEU A 22 9.67 7.28 8.87
N MET A 23 10.81 6.63 9.07
CA MET A 23 11.02 5.23 8.70
C MET A 23 10.09 4.30 9.48
N GLN A 24 9.94 4.51 10.79
CA GLN A 24 9.01 3.76 11.61
C GLN A 24 7.55 4.01 11.19
N HIS A 25 7.19 5.26 10.90
CA HIS A 25 5.87 5.58 10.36
C HIS A 25 5.62 4.89 9.02
N GLU A 26 6.58 4.96 8.09
CA GLU A 26 6.47 4.28 6.81
C GLU A 26 6.41 2.77 6.98
N GLN A 27 7.13 2.20 7.95
CA GLN A 27 7.12 0.77 8.21
C GLN A 27 5.87 0.29 8.97
N ILE A 28 5.21 1.11 9.77
CA ILE A 28 4.01 0.71 10.53
C ILE A 28 2.74 1.08 9.78
N THR A 29 2.67 2.31 9.28
CA THR A 29 1.47 2.91 8.67
C THR A 29 1.43 2.69 7.17
N HIS A 30 2.60 2.63 6.54
CA HIS A 30 2.73 2.39 5.11
C HIS A 30 3.51 1.12 4.79
N SER A 31 3.68 0.23 5.78
CA SER A 31 3.96 -1.15 5.44
C SER A 31 2.82 -1.54 4.56
N ASP A 32 3.13 -1.70 3.28
CA ASP A 32 2.43 -2.58 2.40
C ASP A 32 2.41 -3.96 3.09
N ASN A 33 1.53 -4.13 4.11
CA ASN A 33 0.67 -5.30 4.11
C ASN A 33 0.25 -5.38 2.67
N LYS A 34 0.77 -6.37 1.96
CA LYS A 34 0.69 -6.50 0.52
C LYS A 34 -0.79 -6.71 0.19
N ILE A 35 -1.55 -5.62 0.26
CA ILE A 35 -2.97 -5.60 -0.03
C ILE A 35 -2.97 -5.63 -1.53
N TYR A 36 -3.28 -6.80 -2.09
CA TYR A 36 -3.38 -6.98 -3.52
C TYR A 36 -4.48 -6.05 -4.02
N ASP A 37 -4.10 -5.02 -4.76
CA ASP A 37 -5.06 -4.07 -5.32
C ASP A 37 -5.65 -4.65 -6.61
N CYS A 38 -6.97 -4.56 -6.72
CA CYS A 38 -7.65 -4.90 -7.95
C CYS A 38 -7.50 -3.75 -8.93
N ASN A 39 -6.70 -3.92 -9.99
CA ASN A 39 -6.49 -2.89 -11.02
C ASN A 39 -7.77 -2.54 -11.81
N GLN A 40 -8.85 -3.32 -11.70
CA GLN A 40 -10.14 -2.99 -12.33
C GLN A 40 -11.04 -2.06 -11.49
N CYS A 41 -10.93 -2.07 -10.16
CA CYS A 41 -11.83 -1.30 -9.29
C CYS A 41 -11.15 -0.59 -8.12
N GLY A 42 -9.84 -0.77 -7.94
CA GLY A 42 -9.03 -0.18 -6.87
C GLY A 42 -9.25 -0.82 -5.50
N GLN A 43 -10.01 -1.91 -5.39
CA GLN A 43 -10.29 -2.55 -4.11
C GLN A 43 -9.06 -3.29 -3.58
N ASN A 44 -8.79 -3.17 -2.28
CA ASN A 44 -7.61 -3.73 -1.62
C ASN A 44 -7.95 -5.06 -0.91
N PHE A 45 -7.18 -6.12 -1.16
CA PHE A 45 -7.35 -7.44 -0.53
C PHE A 45 -6.13 -7.90 0.27
N SER A 46 -6.31 -8.33 1.51
CA SER A 46 -5.22 -8.74 2.40
C SER A 46 -4.45 -9.97 1.90
N SER A 47 -5.02 -10.74 0.96
CA SER A 47 -4.46 -11.98 0.41
C SER A 47 -4.69 -12.11 -1.09
N MET A 48 -3.78 -12.82 -1.79
CA MET A 48 -3.90 -13.06 -3.23
C MET A 48 -5.12 -13.94 -3.57
N GLU A 49 -5.48 -14.87 -2.69
CA GLU A 49 -6.67 -15.72 -2.84
C GLU A 49 -7.97 -14.92 -2.76
N GLU A 50 -8.06 -13.96 -1.85
CA GLU A 50 -9.21 -13.06 -1.76
C GLU A 50 -9.31 -12.19 -3.00
N MET A 51 -8.20 -11.62 -3.47
CA MET A 51 -8.17 -10.89 -4.74
C MET A 51 -8.60 -11.78 -5.91
N ARG A 52 -8.07 -13.01 -6.02
CA ARG A 52 -8.43 -13.95 -7.10
C ARG A 52 -9.90 -14.33 -7.08
N THR A 53 -10.46 -14.51 -5.89
CA THR A 53 -11.88 -14.82 -5.71
C THR A 53 -12.74 -13.62 -6.09
N HIS A 54 -12.35 -12.43 -5.64
CA HIS A 54 -12.99 -11.19 -6.05
C HIS A 54 -12.94 -11.00 -7.56
N LEU A 55 -11.78 -11.20 -8.19
CA LEU A 55 -11.67 -11.11 -9.64
C LEU A 55 -12.59 -12.16 -10.30
N GLN A 56 -12.46 -13.44 -10.01
CA GLN A 56 -13.35 -14.45 -10.62
C GLN A 56 -14.85 -14.17 -10.46
N ARG A 57 -15.27 -13.58 -9.32
CA ARG A 57 -16.68 -13.27 -9.03
C ARG A 57 -17.18 -11.94 -9.61
N PHE A 58 -16.33 -10.91 -9.62
CA PHE A 58 -16.71 -9.54 -9.94
C PHE A 58 -15.99 -8.97 -11.18
N HIS A 59 -14.81 -9.50 -11.51
CA HIS A 59 -13.94 -9.09 -12.62
C HIS A 59 -13.32 -10.28 -13.32
N THR A 60 -13.93 -10.81 -14.38
CA THR A 60 -13.48 -11.99 -15.15
C THR A 60 -11.95 -12.10 -15.17
N TYR A 61 -11.39 -12.96 -14.31
CA TYR A 61 -9.94 -13.05 -14.10
C TYR A 61 -9.31 -13.67 -15.35
N THR A 62 -8.83 -12.85 -16.28
CA THR A 62 -8.01 -13.30 -17.41
C THR A 62 -6.57 -13.47 -16.93
N GLY A 63 -6.33 -14.44 -16.05
CA GLY A 63 -4.99 -14.80 -15.63
C GLY A 63 -4.25 -15.47 -16.79
N LYS A 64 -3.52 -14.68 -17.58
CA LYS A 64 -2.44 -15.22 -18.42
C LYS A 64 -1.41 -15.86 -17.47
N LYS A 65 -1.37 -17.20 -17.47
CA LYS A 65 -0.17 -17.94 -17.07
C LYS A 65 0.82 -17.75 -18.21
N ASP A 66 1.74 -16.80 -18.08
CA ASP A 66 2.93 -16.82 -18.91
C ASP A 66 3.83 -17.93 -18.35
N SER A 67 4.03 -18.95 -19.19
CA SER A 67 4.91 -20.11 -18.95
C SER A 67 6.26 -19.85 -19.59
#